data_AF-R4LD72-F1
#
_entry.id   AF-R4LD72-F1
#
_cell.length_a   1.000
_cell.length_b   1.000
_cell.length_c   1.000
_cell.angle_alpha   90.00
_cell.angle_beta   90.00
_cell.angle_gamma   90.00
#
_symmetry.space_group_name_H-M   'P 1'
#
loop_
_entity.id
_entity.type
_entity.pdbx_description
1 polymer ?
#
loop_
_entity_poly.entity_id
_entity_poly.type
_entity_poly.pdbx_seq_one_letter_code
_entity_poly.pdbx_strand_id
1 'polypeptide(L)'
;MLTFKSTEEQSAWTLAEALMEKGLENMRQAEQAWETFRAGRARYRLDARARGGTEIDGAIRWRETTQAKRALADNEFFMAQASMYNEAAAAQYARALYLKSA
;
A
#
# COMPACT_ATOMS: atom_id res chain seq x y z
N MET A 1 -14.88 13.19 -22.21
CA MET A 1 -15.15 11.75 -22.43
C MET A 1 -13.99 11.22 -23.28
N LEU A 2 -13.31 10.16 -22.85
CA LEU A 2 -12.25 9.55 -23.66
C LEU A 2 -12.87 8.94 -24.91
N THR A 3 -12.30 9.22 -26.09
CA THR A 3 -12.71 8.60 -27.35
C THR A 3 -11.83 7.39 -27.62
N PHE A 4 -12.45 6.22 -27.66
CA PHE A 4 -11.82 4.94 -28.02
C PHE A 4 -12.08 4.62 -29.49
N LYS A 5 -11.10 4.04 -30.17
CA LYS A 5 -11.20 3.59 -31.57
C LYS A 5 -11.76 2.17 -31.71
N SER A 6 -11.66 1.36 -30.66
CA SER A 6 -12.16 -0.01 -30.65
C SER A 6 -12.64 -0.46 -29.27
N THR A 7 -13.43 -1.54 -29.25
CA THR A 7 -13.88 -2.21 -28.02
C THR A 7 -12.69 -2.77 -27.24
N GLU A 8 -11.66 -3.25 -27.94
CA GLU A 8 -10.44 -3.77 -27.35
C GLU A 8 -9.67 -2.67 -26.60
N GLU A 9 -9.53 -1.48 -27.21
CA GLU A 9 -8.91 -0.31 -26.55
C GLU A 9 -9.68 0.06 -25.27
N GLN A 10 -11.01 0.17 -25.38
CA GLN A 10 -11.86 0.52 -24.24
C GLN A 10 -11.79 -0.52 -23.12
N SER A 11 -11.75 -1.81 -23.45
CA SER A 11 -11.66 -2.89 -22.46
C SER A 11 -10.31 -2.90 -21.75
N ALA A 12 -9.20 -2.68 -22.48
CA ALA A 12 -7.86 -2.56 -21.90
C ALA A 12 -7.77 -1.34 -20.98
N TRP A 13 -8.32 -0.20 -21.40
CA TRP A 13 -8.38 1.01 -20.57
C TRP A 13 -9.19 0.79 -19.30
N THR A 14 -10.39 0.22 -19.42
CA THR A 14 -11.28 -0.02 -18.27
C THR A 14 -10.65 -0.97 -17.26
N LEU A 15 -9.97 -2.01 -17.75
CA LEU A 15 -9.24 -2.93 -16.87
C LEU A 15 -8.05 -2.25 -16.18
N ALA A 16 -7.33 -1.37 -16.89
CA ALA A 16 -6.24 -0.60 -16.32
C ALA A 16 -6.70 0.28 -15.15
N GLU A 17 -7.81 1.02 -15.32
CA GLU A 17 -8.41 1.84 -14.25
C GLU A 17 -8.81 0.98 -13.04
N ALA A 18 -9.49 -0.15 -13.27
CA ALA A 18 -9.89 -1.04 -12.19
C ALA A 18 -8.71 -1.65 -11.41
N LEU A 19 -7.59 -1.93 -12.10
CA LEU A 19 -6.36 -2.39 -11.46
C LEU A 19 -5.67 -1.25 -10.68
N MET A 20 -5.63 -0.04 -11.25
CA MET A 20 -5.10 1.14 -10.59
C MET A 20 -5.87 1.45 -9.29
N GLU A 21 -7.20 1.41 -9.33
CA GLU A 21 -8.04 1.59 -8.13
C GLU A 21 -7.71 0.57 -7.04
N LYS A 22 -7.52 -0.71 -7.41
CA LYS A 22 -7.07 -1.74 -6.47
C LYS A 22 -5.67 -1.44 -5.92
N GLY A 23 -4.74 -1.01 -6.76
CA GLY A 23 -3.40 -0.61 -6.33
C GLY A 23 -3.45 0.51 -5.30
N LEU A 24 -4.21 1.57 -5.58
CA LEU A 24 -4.41 2.70 -4.68
C LEU A 24 -5.06 2.28 -3.35
N GLU A 25 -6.03 1.37 -3.38
CA GLU A 25 -6.62 0.87 -2.14
C GLU A 25 -5.61 0.11 -1.29
N ASN A 26 -4.80 -0.76 -1.90
CA ASN A 26 -3.72 -1.45 -1.18
C ASN A 26 -2.70 -0.46 -0.62
N MET A 27 -2.37 0.62 -1.33
CA MET A 27 -1.50 1.68 -0.79
C MET A 27 -2.09 2.33 0.47
N ARG A 28 -3.40 2.60 0.50
CA ARG A 28 -4.06 3.16 1.70
C ARG A 28 -4.01 2.19 2.88
N GLN A 29 -4.25 0.91 2.63
CA GLN A 29 -4.15 -0.14 3.65
C GLN A 29 -2.72 -0.27 4.19
N ALA A 30 -1.71 -0.19 3.31
CA ALA A 30 -0.31 -0.17 3.70
C ALA A 30 0.02 1.04 4.58
N GLU A 31 -0.45 2.24 4.21
CA GLU A 31 -0.26 3.47 4.99
C GLU A 31 -0.91 3.36 6.38
N GLN A 32 -2.13 2.82 6.47
CA GLN A 32 -2.82 2.62 7.74
C GLN A 32 -2.08 1.63 8.66
N ALA A 33 -1.56 0.54 8.10
CA ALA A 33 -0.74 -0.42 8.84
C ALA A 33 0.56 0.22 9.35
N TRP A 34 1.20 1.04 8.52
CA TRP A 34 2.39 1.79 8.92
C TRP A 34 2.10 2.82 10.02
N GLU A 35 0.98 3.54 9.92
CA GLU A 35 0.57 4.48 10.96
C GLU A 35 0.33 3.79 12.30
N THR A 36 -0.33 2.63 12.27
CA THR A 36 -0.53 1.78 13.45
C THR A 36 0.80 1.42 14.11
N PHE A 37 1.80 1.04 13.30
CA PHE A 37 3.14 0.75 13.81
C PHE A 37 3.82 1.98 14.43
N ARG A 38 3.76 3.13 13.75
CA ARG A 38 4.39 4.39 14.22
C ARG A 38 3.75 4.91 15.50
N ALA A 39 2.42 4.95 15.56
CA ALA A 39 1.68 5.41 16.73
C ALA A 39 1.95 4.52 17.95
N GLY A 40 1.92 3.19 17.77
CA GLY A 40 2.26 2.25 18.83
C GLY A 40 3.70 2.43 19.34
N ARG A 41 4.65 2.64 18.43
CA ARG A 41 6.06 2.90 18.79
C ARG A 41 6.21 4.19 19.59
N ALA A 42 5.52 5.26 19.20
CA ALA A 42 5.54 6.53 19.92
C ALA A 42 4.95 6.39 21.33
N ARG A 43 3.82 5.71 21.47
CA ARG A 43 3.19 5.45 22.78
C ARG A 43 4.12 4.69 23.71
N TYR A 44 4.74 3.61 23.25
CA TYR A 44 5.63 2.80 24.08
C TYR A 44 6.89 3.55 24.52
N ARG A 45 7.40 4.48 23.71
CA ARG A 45 8.50 5.37 24.11
C ARG A 45 8.10 6.27 25.27
N LEU A 46 6.92 6.88 25.19
CA LEU A 46 6.37 7.73 26.25
C LEU A 46 6.14 6.92 27.53
N ASP A 47 5.54 5.73 27.42
CA ASP A 47 5.28 4.85 28.56
C ASP A 47 6.58 4.40 29.25
N ALA A 48 7.62 4.07 28.48
CA ALA A 48 8.91 3.69 29.04
C ALA A 48 9.56 4.85 29.80
N ARG A 49 9.54 6.05 29.23
CA ARG A 49 10.05 7.27 29.88
C ARG A 49 9.28 7.60 31.15
N ALA A 50 7.95 7.48 31.15
CA ALA A 50 7.10 7.72 32.32
C ALA A 50 7.40 6.75 33.48
N ARG A 51 7.92 5.55 33.17
CA ARG A 51 8.33 4.53 34.16
C ARG A 51 9.82 4.62 34.54
N GLY A 52 10.53 5.67 34.13
CA GLY A 52 11.95 5.87 34.39
C GLY A 52 12.89 5.02 33.52
N GLY A 53 12.38 4.39 32.46
CA GLY A 53 13.18 3.65 31.47
C GLY A 53 13.61 4.51 30.27
N THR A 54 14.34 3.90 29.34
CA THR A 54 14.76 4.59 28.11
C THR A 54 13.70 4.48 27.01
N GLU A 55 13.61 5.50 26.15
CA GLU A 55 12.75 5.45 24.96
C GLU A 55 13.13 4.31 24.00
N ILE A 56 14.41 3.93 23.98
CA ILE A 56 14.93 2.82 23.16
C ILE A 56 14.31 1.50 23.63
N ASP A 57 14.30 1.24 24.94
CA ASP A 57 13.69 0.03 25.51
C ASP A 57 12.20 -0.05 25.20
N GLY A 58 11.50 1.08 25.28
CA GLY A 58 10.09 1.18 24.88
C GLY A 58 9.88 0.79 23.42
N ALA A 59 10.72 1.31 22.51
CA ALA A 59 10.63 0.97 21.09
C ALA A 59 10.96 -0.50 20.79
N ILE A 60 11.90 -1.11 21.51
CA ILE A 60 12.23 -2.54 21.39
C ILE A 60 11.04 -3.38 21.86
N ARG A 61 10.49 -3.08 23.04
CA ARG A 61 9.31 -3.78 23.57
C ARG A 61 8.11 -3.70 22.63
N TRP A 62 7.86 -2.53 22.04
CA TRP A 62 6.80 -2.39 21.03
C TRP A 62 7.00 -3.36 19.86
N ARG A 63 8.21 -3.39 19.27
CA ARG A 63 8.52 -4.26 18.14
C ARG A 63 8.30 -5.74 18.43
N GLU A 64 8.48 -6.17 19.67
CA GLU A 64 8.26 -7.57 20.06
C GLU A 64 6.78 -7.96 20.20
N THR A 65 5.88 -6.98 20.29
CA THR A 65 4.45 -7.27 20.40
C THR A 65 3.88 -7.89 19.12
N THR A 66 2.87 -8.75 19.29
CA THR A 66 2.11 -9.31 18.17
C THR A 66 1.47 -8.22 17.31
N GLN A 67 1.01 -7.13 17.92
CA GLN A 67 0.40 -6.01 17.18
C GLN A 67 1.40 -5.32 16.26
N ALA A 68 2.63 -5.06 16.74
CA ALA A 68 3.66 -4.46 15.92
C ALA A 68 4.10 -5.36 14.77
N LYS A 69 4.30 -6.66 15.06
CA LYS A 69 4.66 -7.67 14.06
C LYS A 69 3.59 -7.78 12.96
N ARG A 70 2.31 -7.79 13.36
CA ARG A 70 1.19 -7.77 12.43
C ARG A 70 1.15 -6.49 11.59
N ALA A 71 1.30 -5.32 12.19
CA ALA A 71 1.28 -4.05 11.46
C ALA A 71 2.41 -3.97 10.41
N LEU A 72 3.58 -4.52 10.71
CA LEU A 72 4.68 -4.62 9.74
C LEU A 72 4.36 -5.61 8.62
N ALA A 73 3.86 -6.80 8.95
CA ALA A 73 3.49 -7.82 7.96
C ALA A 73 2.36 -7.35 7.04
N ASP A 74 1.33 -6.70 7.59
CA ASP A 74 0.22 -6.13 6.84
C ASP A 74 0.73 -5.03 5.88
N ASN A 75 1.61 -4.13 6.36
CA ASN A 75 2.23 -3.11 5.52
C ASN A 75 3.01 -3.73 4.34
N GLU A 76 3.87 -4.70 4.61
CA GLU A 76 4.66 -5.39 3.58
C GLU A 76 3.77 -6.08 2.55
N PHE A 77 2.75 -6.81 3.01
CA PHE A 77 1.79 -7.48 2.14
C PHE A 77 1.05 -6.50 1.22
N PHE A 78 0.51 -5.42 1.78
CA PHE A 78 -0.24 -4.44 0.99
C PHE A 78 0.65 -3.65 0.04
N MET A 79 1.91 -3.37 0.40
CA MET A 79 2.88 -2.76 -0.51
C MET A 79 3.18 -3.67 -1.70
N ALA A 80 3.38 -4.97 -1.47
CA ALA A 80 3.61 -5.94 -2.55
C ALA A 80 2.41 -6.01 -3.50
N GLN A 81 1.19 -6.07 -2.95
CA GLN A 81 -0.05 -6.09 -3.73
C GLN A 81 -0.24 -4.79 -4.52
N ALA A 82 0.08 -3.63 -3.92
CA ALA A 82 0.04 -2.35 -4.61
C ALA A 82 1.00 -2.31 -5.81
N SER A 83 2.24 -2.79 -5.65
CA SER A 83 3.20 -2.87 -6.76
C SER A 83 2.67 -3.74 -7.90
N MET A 84 2.20 -4.95 -7.56
CA MET A 84 1.65 -5.89 -8.54
C MET A 84 0.49 -5.27 -9.34
N TYR A 85 -0.47 -4.65 -8.66
CA TYR A 85 -1.62 -4.04 -9.34
C TYR A 85 -1.22 -2.83 -10.18
N ASN A 86 -0.29 -1.99 -9.71
CA ASN A 86 0.20 -0.85 -10.46
C ASN A 86 0.97 -1.26 -11.72
N GLU A 87 1.80 -2.29 -11.64
CA GLU A 87 2.49 -2.86 -12.81
C GLU A 87 1.51 -3.46 -13.81
N ALA A 88 0.50 -4.20 -13.33
CA ALA A 88 -0.54 -4.75 -14.19
C ALA A 88 -1.39 -3.65 -14.85
N ALA A 89 -1.72 -2.58 -14.12
CA ALA A 89 -2.41 -1.41 -14.67
C ALA A 89 -1.58 -0.73 -15.76
N ALA A 90 -0.28 -0.50 -15.50
CA ALA A 90 0.64 0.10 -16.47
C ALA A 90 0.72 -0.72 -17.77
N ALA A 91 0.77 -2.05 -17.67
CA ALA A 91 0.75 -2.93 -18.84
C ALA A 91 -0.54 -2.80 -19.66
N GLN A 92 -1.71 -2.69 -19.00
CA GLN A 92 -2.99 -2.51 -19.70
C GLN A 92 -3.14 -1.11 -20.31
N TYR A 93 -2.64 -0.06 -19.65
CA TYR A 93 -2.56 1.28 -20.26
C TYR A 93 -1.69 1.27 -21.51
N ALA A 94 -0.52 0.64 -21.45
CA ALA A 94 0.37 0.49 -22.61
C ALA A 94 -0.33 -0.26 -23.76
N ARG A 95 -1.09 -1.33 -23.45
CA ARG A 95 -1.89 -2.05 -24.43
C ARG A 95 -2.99 -1.17 -25.05
N ALA A 96 -3.71 -0.38 -24.25
CA ALA A 96 -4.72 0.53 -24.76
C ALA A 96 -4.09 1.58 -25.70
N LEU A 97 -2.95 2.16 -25.32
CA LEU A 97 -2.21 3.10 -26.16
C LEU A 97 -1.76 2.46 -27.49
N TYR A 98 -1.27 1.23 -27.45
CA TYR A 98 -0.91 0.48 -28.64
C TYR A 98 -2.11 0.31 -29.58
N LEU A 99 -3.25 -0.16 -29.06
CA LEU A 99 -4.48 -0.37 -29.83
C LEU A 99 -5.06 0.91 -30.42
N LYS A 100 -4.84 2.05 -29.75
CA LYS A 100 -5.23 3.36 -30.27
C LYS A 100 -4.35 3.82 -31.43
N SER A 101 -3.09 3.40 -31.44
CA SER A 101 -2.10 3.77 -32.46
C SER A 101 -2.05 2.81 -33.66
N ALA A 102 -2.51 1.57 -33.47
CA ALA A 102 -2.75 0.59 -34.52
C ALA A 102 -3.93 1.00 -35.41
#